data_AF-U5EC08-F1
#
_entry.id   AF-U5EC08-F1
#
_cell.length_a   1.000
_cell.length_b   1.000
_cell.length_c   1.000
_cell.angle_alpha   90.00
_cell.angle_beta   90.00
_cell.angle_gamma   90.00
#
_symmetry.space_group_name_H-M   'P 1'
#
loop_
_entity.id
_entity.type
_entity.pdbx_description
1 polymer ?
#
loop_
_entity_poly.entity_id
_entity_poly.type
_entity_poly.pdbx_seq_one_letter_code
_entity_poly.pdbx_strand_id
1 'polypeptide(L)'
;MRGYTEAQIADFARAARKQNLDATEGSEQTIGTTEVDGYVRYYSQIQNLIAVLRDNGFDVRIISASAEPVVRVWAEELDIPGDKVMGVPLLADNGVYTGHIPGCGGKDLDQVITYIDGKRCRVNEQVFGVEGAAAFQQLPAARRAAFAAGDSDTDVVFLGDATGLRLVVNRNKTELMCNAYGADDGTWVINPMFIDPKPRRSEPYPCASAGFTAADGTGVPLRRPDGTTVPDQQDRVFR
;
A
#
# COMPACT_ATOMS: atom_id res chain seq x y z
N MET A 1 6.94 1.80 -19.00
CA MET A 1 6.89 3.28 -19.11
C MET A 1 8.13 3.89 -19.77
N ARG A 2 9.20 3.12 -20.04
CA ARG A 2 10.37 3.59 -20.78
C ARG A 2 9.97 4.24 -22.12
N GLY A 3 10.60 5.36 -22.45
CA GLY A 3 10.40 6.06 -23.73
C GLY A 3 9.24 7.06 -23.74
N TYR A 4 8.53 7.24 -22.63
CA TYR A 4 7.48 8.24 -22.47
C TYR A 4 7.91 9.34 -21.50
N THR A 5 7.38 10.55 -21.69
CA THR A 5 7.48 11.64 -20.71
C THR A 5 6.45 11.45 -19.59
N GLU A 6 6.65 12.14 -18.46
CA GLU A 6 5.67 12.16 -17.36
C GLU A 6 4.28 12.62 -17.84
N ALA A 7 4.23 13.67 -18.67
CA ALA A 7 2.98 14.18 -19.22
C ALA A 7 2.24 13.14 -20.07
N GLN A 8 2.95 12.40 -20.93
CA GLN A 8 2.33 11.35 -21.74
C GLN A 8 1.76 10.21 -20.87
N ILE A 9 2.50 9.78 -19.83
CA ILE A 9 2.00 8.79 -18.89
C ILE A 9 0.79 9.30 -18.12
N ALA A 10 0.80 10.56 -17.69
CA ALA A 10 -0.33 11.18 -17.02
C ALA A 10 -1.57 11.23 -17.93
N ASP A 11 -1.42 11.57 -19.21
CA ASP A 11 -2.53 11.58 -20.18
C ASP A 11 -3.13 10.18 -20.36
N PHE A 12 -2.30 9.15 -20.49
CA PHE A 12 -2.77 7.77 -20.55
C PHE A 12 -3.50 7.36 -19.27
N ALA A 13 -2.97 7.73 -18.10
CA ALA A 13 -3.58 7.43 -16.81
C ALA A 13 -4.92 8.16 -16.63
N ARG A 14 -5.07 9.40 -17.10
CA ARG A 14 -6.35 10.15 -17.08
C ARG A 14 -7.39 9.50 -17.99
N ALA A 15 -6.99 9.09 -19.19
CA ALA A 15 -7.87 8.40 -20.13
C ALA A 15 -8.36 7.07 -19.54
N ALA A 16 -7.45 6.28 -18.97
CA ALA A 16 -7.79 5.04 -18.27
C ALA A 16 -8.71 5.29 -17.06
N ARG A 17 -8.37 6.26 -16.20
CA ARG A 17 -9.21 6.67 -15.05
C ARG A 17 -10.63 6.97 -15.48
N LYS A 18 -10.80 7.80 -16.51
CA LYS A 18 -12.12 8.14 -17.05
C LYS A 18 -12.86 6.90 -17.53
N GLN A 19 -12.22 6.08 -18.37
CA GLN A 19 -12.82 4.86 -18.91
C GLN A 19 -13.27 3.90 -17.78
N ASN A 20 -12.42 3.67 -16.79
CA ASN A 20 -12.71 2.74 -15.69
C ASN A 20 -13.78 3.26 -14.73
N LEU A 21 -13.87 4.57 -14.52
CA LEU A 21 -14.93 5.18 -13.70
C LEU A 21 -16.29 5.15 -14.43
N ASP A 22 -16.30 5.38 -15.74
CA ASP A 22 -17.53 5.35 -16.55
C ASP A 22 -18.06 3.92 -16.80
N ALA A 23 -17.19 2.89 -16.71
CA ALA A 23 -17.56 1.50 -16.88
C ALA A 23 -18.50 1.00 -15.77
N THR A 24 -19.35 0.01 -16.07
CA THR A 24 -20.24 -0.61 -15.07
C THR A 24 -19.44 -1.41 -14.05
N GLU A 25 -19.83 -1.37 -12.78
CA GLU A 25 -19.18 -2.21 -11.75
C GLU A 25 -19.30 -3.68 -12.10
N GLY A 26 -18.20 -4.43 -11.93
CA GLY A 26 -18.07 -5.81 -12.37
C GLY A 26 -17.70 -6.00 -13.84
N SER A 27 -17.52 -4.93 -14.63
CA SER A 27 -17.05 -5.08 -16.01
C SER A 27 -15.62 -5.61 -16.07
N GLU A 28 -15.31 -6.41 -17.08
CA GLU A 28 -13.96 -6.93 -17.35
C GLU A 28 -13.40 -6.34 -18.65
N GLN A 29 -12.09 -6.39 -18.81
CA GLN A 29 -11.40 -6.00 -20.03
C GLN A 29 -10.22 -6.94 -20.31
N THR A 30 -9.87 -7.11 -21.58
CA THR A 30 -8.68 -7.86 -21.98
C THR A 30 -7.51 -6.92 -22.22
N ILE A 31 -6.42 -7.10 -21.48
CA ILE A 31 -5.14 -6.43 -21.71
C ILE A 31 -4.13 -7.46 -22.22
N GLY A 32 -3.76 -7.33 -23.50
CA GLY A 32 -2.92 -8.33 -24.17
C GLY A 32 -3.65 -9.68 -24.26
N THR A 33 -3.22 -10.63 -23.43
CA THR A 33 -3.83 -11.98 -23.34
C THR A 33 -4.50 -12.24 -21.99
N THR A 34 -4.58 -11.23 -21.11
CA THR A 34 -5.05 -11.38 -19.74
C THR A 34 -6.36 -10.63 -19.55
N GLU A 35 -7.36 -11.31 -18.99
CA GLU A 35 -8.60 -10.69 -18.55
C GLU A 35 -8.40 -10.09 -17.16
N VAL A 36 -8.81 -8.83 -16.99
CA VAL A 36 -8.64 -8.05 -15.76
C VAL A 36 -9.89 -7.19 -15.52
N ASP A 37 -10.01 -6.64 -14.32
CA ASP A 37 -11.08 -5.70 -14.00
C ASP A 37 -11.08 -4.49 -14.97
N GLY A 38 -12.24 -4.25 -15.57
CA GLY A 38 -12.54 -3.16 -16.49
C GLY A 38 -13.04 -1.89 -15.79
N TYR A 39 -13.24 -1.93 -14.48
CA TYR A 39 -13.79 -0.85 -13.68
C TYR A 39 -12.94 -0.57 -12.44
N VAL A 40 -13.03 0.66 -11.93
CA VAL A 40 -12.42 1.08 -10.66
C VAL A 40 -13.38 2.03 -9.96
N ARG A 41 -13.41 2.02 -8.62
CA ARG A 41 -14.21 2.93 -7.80
C ARG A 41 -13.39 3.48 -6.64
N TYR A 42 -13.65 4.74 -6.31
CA TYR A 42 -13.24 5.30 -5.03
C TYR A 42 -14.20 4.81 -3.95
N TYR A 43 -13.68 4.28 -2.85
CA TYR A 43 -14.49 4.00 -1.68
C TYR A 43 -14.89 5.31 -1.00
N SER A 44 -16.18 5.62 -0.99
CA SER A 44 -16.70 6.87 -0.41
C SER A 44 -16.33 7.01 1.07
N GLN A 45 -16.21 5.89 1.79
CA GLN A 45 -15.79 5.83 3.19
C GLN A 45 -14.33 6.26 3.35
N ILE A 46 -13.45 5.87 2.41
CA ILE A 46 -12.05 6.29 2.42
C ILE A 46 -11.92 7.76 1.99
N GLN A 47 -12.71 8.22 1.01
CA GLN A 47 -12.78 9.64 0.67
C GLN A 47 -13.21 10.49 1.87
N ASN A 48 -14.23 10.05 2.60
CA ASN A 48 -14.69 10.72 3.81
C ASN A 48 -13.62 10.71 4.92
N LEU A 49 -12.95 9.58 5.13
CA LEU A 49 -11.84 9.48 6.10
C LEU A 49 -10.70 10.45 5.76
N ILE A 50 -10.29 10.53 4.49
CA ILE A 50 -9.28 11.49 4.02
C ILE A 50 -9.71 12.92 4.32
N ALA A 51 -10.95 13.29 3.99
CA ALA A 51 -11.49 14.61 4.26
C ALA A 51 -11.48 14.94 5.76
N VAL A 52 -12.02 14.04 6.60
CA VAL A 52 -12.07 14.22 8.06
C VAL A 52 -10.68 14.35 8.66
N LEU A 53 -9.72 13.53 8.24
CA LEU A 53 -8.33 13.64 8.72
C LEU A 53 -7.72 15.00 8.36
N ARG A 54 -7.89 15.46 7.11
CA ARG A 54 -7.39 16.77 6.67
C ARG A 54 -8.05 17.92 7.42
N ASP A 55 -9.36 17.88 7.61
CA ASP A 55 -10.13 18.90 8.36
C ASP A 55 -9.69 19.00 9.82
N ASN A 56 -9.12 17.92 10.37
CA ASN A 56 -8.55 17.87 11.72
C ASN A 56 -7.03 18.10 11.75
N GLY A 57 -6.45 18.62 10.67
CA GLY A 57 -5.05 19.06 10.61
C GLY A 57 -4.02 17.97 10.38
N PHE A 58 -4.42 16.75 10.01
CA PHE A 58 -3.48 15.69 9.66
C PHE A 58 -2.83 15.95 8.29
N ASP A 59 -1.52 15.70 8.22
CA ASP A 59 -0.80 15.60 6.95
C ASP A 59 -1.10 14.24 6.28
N VAL A 60 -2.11 14.22 5.41
CA VAL A 60 -2.54 13.00 4.71
C VAL A 60 -1.71 12.79 3.44
N ARG A 61 -1.15 11.59 3.29
CA ARG A 61 -0.29 11.17 2.17
C ARG A 61 -0.73 9.83 1.59
N ILE A 62 -0.43 9.58 0.32
CA ILE A 62 -0.60 8.28 -0.35
C ILE A 62 0.77 7.63 -0.57
N ILE A 63 0.89 6.36 -0.20
CA ILE A 63 2.11 5.56 -0.37
C ILE A 63 1.76 4.26 -1.09
N SER A 64 2.11 4.17 -2.37
CA SER A 64 1.67 3.11 -3.27
C SER A 64 2.83 2.33 -3.86
N ALA A 65 2.60 1.04 -4.11
CA ALA A 65 3.49 0.19 -4.92
C ALA A 65 3.26 0.37 -6.43
N SER A 66 2.29 1.21 -6.83
CA SER A 66 2.05 1.57 -8.24
C SER A 66 3.04 2.63 -8.71
N ALA A 67 3.25 2.74 -10.03
CA ALA A 67 4.06 3.79 -10.62
C ALA A 67 3.60 5.19 -10.19
N GLU A 68 4.53 6.00 -9.68
CA GLU A 68 4.27 7.33 -9.13
C GLU A 68 3.46 8.27 -10.06
N PRO A 69 3.80 8.42 -11.36
CA PRO A 69 3.02 9.29 -12.25
C PRO A 69 1.56 8.83 -12.43
N VAL A 70 1.29 7.52 -12.32
CA VAL A 70 -0.08 6.99 -12.43
C VAL A 70 -0.86 7.25 -11.15
N VAL A 71 -0.30 6.95 -9.97
CA VAL A 71 -1.01 7.16 -8.71
C VAL A 71 -1.26 8.65 -8.43
N ARG A 72 -0.36 9.55 -8.86
CA ARG A 72 -0.59 11.01 -8.80
C ARG A 72 -1.86 11.42 -9.54
N VAL A 73 -2.11 10.87 -10.73
CA VAL A 73 -3.36 11.12 -11.45
C VAL A 73 -4.55 10.62 -10.65
N TRP A 74 -4.54 9.40 -10.10
CA TRP A 74 -5.66 8.91 -9.30
C TRP A 74 -5.89 9.70 -8.00
N ALA A 75 -4.85 10.34 -7.45
CA ALA A 75 -4.97 11.15 -6.24
C ALA A 75 -5.66 12.52 -6.45
N GLU A 76 -5.76 13.00 -7.69
CA GLU A 76 -6.37 14.31 -7.99
C GLU A 76 -7.85 14.38 -7.61
N GLU A 77 -8.62 13.32 -7.84
CA GLU A 77 -10.03 13.23 -7.43
C GLU A 77 -10.21 13.25 -5.89
N LEU A 78 -9.12 13.04 -5.15
CA LEU A 78 -9.07 13.08 -3.69
C LEU A 78 -8.55 14.42 -3.17
N ASP A 79 -8.24 15.37 -4.07
CA ASP A 79 -7.62 16.65 -3.76
C ASP A 79 -6.32 16.51 -2.95
N ILE A 80 -5.58 15.41 -3.14
CA ILE A 80 -4.28 15.21 -2.50
C ILE A 80 -3.19 15.74 -3.44
N PRO A 81 -2.40 16.73 -3.02
CA PRO A 81 -1.39 17.34 -3.88
C PRO A 81 -0.26 16.33 -4.18
N GLY A 82 0.34 16.45 -5.37
CA GLY A 82 1.29 15.45 -5.88
C GLY A 82 2.55 15.24 -5.03
N ASP A 83 2.96 16.24 -4.24
CA ASP A 83 4.07 16.15 -3.27
C ASP A 83 3.74 15.31 -2.02
N LYS A 84 2.46 14.97 -1.85
CA LYS A 84 1.95 14.05 -0.83
C LYS A 84 1.62 12.66 -1.38
N VAL A 85 1.95 12.40 -2.65
CA VAL A 85 1.70 11.12 -3.32
C VAL A 85 3.02 10.48 -3.71
N MET A 86 3.32 9.36 -3.07
CA MET A 86 4.51 8.55 -3.29
C MET A 86 4.11 7.24 -3.96
N GLY A 87 4.73 6.94 -5.09
CA GLY A 87 4.61 5.67 -5.79
C GLY A 87 5.97 5.03 -6.00
N VAL A 88 6.08 4.14 -6.98
CA VAL A 88 7.38 3.73 -7.53
C VAL A 88 7.89 4.86 -8.42
N PRO A 89 8.94 5.59 -8.00
CA PRO A 89 9.53 6.67 -8.79
C PRO A 89 10.21 6.11 -10.04
N LEU A 90 10.28 6.92 -11.10
CA LEU A 90 10.98 6.57 -12.34
C LEU A 90 12.05 7.61 -12.64
N LEU A 91 13.25 7.16 -13.01
CA LEU A 91 14.30 8.04 -13.50
C LEU A 91 13.99 8.51 -14.91
N ALA A 92 14.24 9.78 -15.18
CA ALA A 92 14.11 10.39 -16.49
C ALA A 92 15.45 10.93 -16.98
N ASP A 93 15.71 10.77 -18.27
CA ASP A 93 16.79 11.41 -19.00
C ASP A 93 16.19 12.31 -20.08
N ASN A 94 16.58 13.58 -20.10
CA ASN A 94 15.99 14.61 -20.98
C ASN A 94 14.44 14.64 -20.96
N GLY A 95 13.84 14.42 -19.77
CA GLY A 95 12.39 14.42 -19.57
C GLY A 95 11.68 13.14 -20.02
N VAL A 96 12.41 12.12 -20.47
CA VAL A 96 11.88 10.82 -20.91
C VAL A 96 12.26 9.74 -19.91
N TYR A 97 11.30 8.94 -19.45
CA TYR A 97 11.59 7.87 -18.51
C TYR A 97 12.52 6.81 -19.10
N THR A 98 13.56 6.47 -18.35
CA THR A 98 14.60 5.50 -18.75
C THR A 98 14.16 4.07 -18.53
N GLY A 99 13.15 3.86 -17.66
CA GLY A 99 12.73 2.55 -17.19
C GLY A 99 13.44 2.09 -15.92
N HIS A 100 14.39 2.87 -15.41
CA HIS A 100 15.06 2.63 -14.14
C HIS A 100 14.34 3.34 -12.99
N ILE A 101 14.49 2.81 -11.79
CA ILE A 101 14.00 3.40 -10.54
C ILE A 101 15.20 3.86 -9.70
N PRO A 102 15.11 5.03 -9.03
CA PRO A 102 16.12 5.42 -8.06
C PRO A 102 16.21 4.41 -6.91
N GLY A 103 17.40 4.27 -6.33
CA GLY A 103 17.59 3.49 -5.12
C GLY A 103 16.94 4.14 -3.89
N CYS A 104 16.97 3.42 -2.77
CA CYS A 104 16.52 3.90 -1.46
C CYS A 104 17.43 3.35 -0.36
N GLY A 105 17.70 4.15 0.66
CA GLY A 105 18.48 3.79 1.83
C GLY A 105 19.93 3.41 1.50
N GLY A 106 20.53 4.08 0.52
CA GLY A 106 21.88 3.81 0.04
C GLY A 106 22.02 2.53 -0.80
N LYS A 107 20.91 1.90 -1.21
CA LYS A 107 20.91 0.84 -2.22
C LYS A 107 21.00 1.41 -3.63
N ASP A 108 21.52 0.61 -4.56
CA ASP A 108 21.66 1.01 -5.96
C ASP A 108 20.30 1.10 -6.67
N LEU A 109 20.34 1.58 -7.92
CA LEU A 109 19.20 1.61 -8.82
C LEU A 109 18.54 0.24 -8.94
N ASP A 110 17.22 0.23 -9.14
CA ASP A 110 16.44 -0.99 -9.41
C ASP A 110 16.39 -2.05 -8.30
N GLN A 111 16.98 -1.78 -7.12
CA GLN A 111 17.00 -2.72 -6.00
C GLN A 111 15.84 -2.57 -5.02
N VAL A 112 15.20 -1.40 -4.95
CA VAL A 112 14.18 -1.08 -3.95
C VAL A 112 12.99 -0.36 -4.58
N ILE A 113 11.81 -0.96 -4.50
CA ILE A 113 10.52 -0.37 -4.88
C ILE A 113 9.69 -0.09 -3.63
N THR A 114 8.65 0.75 -3.70
CA THR A 114 7.67 1.03 -2.62
C THR A 114 6.79 -0.20 -2.27
N TYR A 115 7.43 -1.29 -1.85
CA TYR A 115 6.84 -2.59 -1.55
C TYR A 115 7.43 -3.10 -0.23
N ILE A 116 6.60 -3.47 0.75
CA ILE A 116 7.01 -3.92 2.09
C ILE A 116 7.99 -2.89 2.72
N ASP A 117 9.27 -3.25 2.88
CA ASP A 117 10.30 -2.42 3.51
C ASP A 117 10.59 -1.15 2.70
N GLY A 118 10.40 -1.20 1.38
CA GLY A 118 10.63 -0.03 0.55
C GLY A 118 9.60 1.06 0.76
N LYS A 119 8.38 0.76 1.24
CA LYS A 119 7.44 1.82 1.66
C LYS A 119 7.98 2.60 2.86
N ARG A 120 8.50 1.90 3.88
CA ARG A 120 9.16 2.53 5.03
C ARG A 120 10.36 3.34 4.58
N CYS A 121 11.23 2.75 3.77
CA CYS A 121 12.43 3.43 3.27
C CYS A 121 12.09 4.77 2.61
N ARG A 122 11.10 4.77 1.72
CA ARG A 122 10.68 5.96 0.98
C ARG A 122 10.03 7.02 1.86
N VAL A 123 9.18 6.62 2.80
CA VAL A 123 8.62 7.54 3.79
C VAL A 123 9.73 8.17 4.63
N ASN A 124 10.68 7.37 5.11
CA ASN A 124 11.78 7.84 5.94
C ASN A 124 12.70 8.83 5.20
N GLU A 125 13.01 8.58 3.93
CA GLU A 125 13.78 9.52 3.10
C GLU A 125 12.98 10.80 2.79
N GLN A 126 11.79 10.68 2.20
CA GLN A 126 11.09 11.81 1.60
C GLN A 126 10.32 12.67 2.60
N VAL A 127 9.79 12.05 3.66
CA VAL A 127 9.01 12.78 4.69
C VAL A 127 9.91 13.19 5.83
N PHE A 128 10.84 12.32 6.24
CA PHE A 128 11.64 12.55 7.43
C PHE A 128 13.10 12.90 7.15
N GLY A 129 13.58 12.88 5.91
CA GLY A 129 14.95 13.26 5.56
C GLY A 129 16.01 12.30 6.13
N VAL A 130 15.67 11.03 6.32
CA VAL A 130 16.61 10.00 6.79
C VAL A 130 17.42 9.47 5.62
N GLU A 131 18.74 9.41 5.75
CA GLU A 131 19.63 8.96 4.69
C GLU A 131 20.25 7.58 4.99
N GLY A 132 20.66 6.89 3.93
CA GLY A 132 21.40 5.62 4.01
C GLY A 132 20.59 4.48 4.64
N ALA A 133 21.28 3.45 5.13
CA ALA A 133 20.64 2.23 5.61
C ALA A 133 19.66 2.45 6.79
N ALA A 134 19.75 3.60 7.48
CA ALA A 134 18.81 4.00 8.52
C ALA A 134 17.38 4.20 7.97
N ALA A 135 17.21 4.46 6.68
CA ALA A 135 15.89 4.61 6.07
C ALA A 135 15.04 3.32 6.17
N PHE A 136 15.66 2.14 6.28
CA PHE A 136 14.93 0.88 6.47
C PHE A 136 14.51 0.62 7.92
N GLN A 137 15.00 1.41 8.86
CA GLN A 137 14.75 1.19 10.28
C GLN A 137 13.45 1.86 10.71
N GLN A 138 12.75 1.24 11.66
CA GLN A 138 11.63 1.89 12.32
C GLN A 138 12.14 3.11 13.09
N LEU A 139 11.59 4.28 12.78
CA LEU A 139 11.99 5.54 13.43
C LEU A 139 11.35 5.68 14.83
N PRO A 140 11.89 6.57 15.70
CA PRO A 140 11.22 6.95 16.94
C PRO A 140 9.78 7.38 16.69
N ALA A 141 8.87 7.14 17.65
CA ALA A 141 7.43 7.36 17.48
C ALA A 141 7.06 8.79 17.01
N ALA A 142 7.81 9.81 17.43
CA ALA A 142 7.60 11.20 17.00
C ALA A 142 7.91 11.46 15.51
N ARG A 143 8.54 10.50 14.81
CA ARG A 143 8.89 10.54 13.38
C ARG A 143 8.25 9.36 12.64
N ARG A 144 7.00 9.06 12.97
CA ARG A 144 6.20 8.02 12.32
C ARG A 144 4.77 8.50 12.14
N ALA A 145 4.04 7.87 11.22
CA ALA A 145 2.64 8.21 11.00
C ALA A 145 1.81 7.89 12.25
N ALA A 146 0.89 8.80 12.61
CA ALA A 146 -0.07 8.55 13.70
C ALA A 146 -1.15 7.53 13.31
N PHE A 147 -1.43 7.43 12.01
CA PHE A 147 -2.43 6.55 11.42
C PHE A 147 -1.90 5.99 10.10
N ALA A 148 -2.23 4.74 9.80
CA ALA A 148 -1.95 4.13 8.51
C ALA A 148 -3.14 3.27 8.04
N ALA A 149 -3.31 3.17 6.72
CA ALA A 149 -4.29 2.30 6.10
C ALA A 149 -3.66 1.45 4.99
N GLY A 150 -4.08 0.20 4.85
CA GLY A 150 -3.57 -0.73 3.83
C GLY A 150 -4.48 -1.95 3.63
N ASP A 151 -4.18 -2.75 2.62
CA ASP A 151 -5.06 -3.86 2.18
C ASP A 151 -4.30 -5.12 1.74
N SER A 152 -2.97 -5.05 1.71
CA SER A 152 -2.11 -6.11 1.19
C SER A 152 -0.91 -6.43 2.07
N ASP A 153 -0.29 -7.59 1.83
CA ASP A 153 0.96 -7.96 2.51
C ASP A 153 2.08 -6.93 2.24
N THR A 154 1.98 -6.15 1.16
CA THR A 154 2.93 -5.07 0.82
C THR A 154 2.87 -3.89 1.79
N ASP A 155 1.82 -3.81 2.62
CA ASP A 155 1.57 -2.72 3.56
C ASP A 155 1.99 -3.04 4.99
N VAL A 156 2.32 -4.29 5.31
CA VAL A 156 2.49 -4.77 6.70
C VAL A 156 3.52 -3.97 7.49
N VAL A 157 4.65 -3.63 6.86
CA VAL A 157 5.72 -2.85 7.48
C VAL A 157 5.29 -1.41 7.73
N PHE A 158 4.67 -0.78 6.74
CA PHE A 158 4.17 0.59 6.83
C PHE A 158 3.03 0.72 7.85
N LEU A 159 2.13 -0.26 7.91
CA LEU A 159 1.09 -0.34 8.93
C LEU A 159 1.68 -0.54 10.33
N GLY A 160 2.67 -1.42 10.48
CA GLY A 160 3.40 -1.63 11.74
C GLY A 160 4.15 -0.39 12.23
N ASP A 161 4.47 0.55 11.33
CA ASP A 161 5.07 1.83 11.69
C ASP A 161 4.10 2.84 12.27
N ALA A 162 2.78 2.67 12.08
CA ALA A 162 1.83 3.57 12.70
C ALA A 162 1.90 3.51 14.24
N THR A 163 1.83 4.67 14.87
CA THR A 163 1.91 4.79 16.34
C THR A 163 0.55 4.80 17.02
N GLY A 164 -0.51 5.17 16.29
CA GLY A 164 -1.90 5.09 16.72
C GLY A 164 -2.64 3.97 16.01
N LEU A 165 -3.75 4.30 15.35
CA LEU A 165 -4.63 3.31 14.71
C LEU A 165 -4.12 2.84 13.35
N ARG A 166 -4.44 1.59 13.02
CA ARG A 166 -4.11 0.93 11.74
C ARG A 166 -5.40 0.41 11.11
N LEU A 167 -5.79 0.96 9.96
CA LEU A 167 -6.94 0.47 9.21
C LEU A 167 -6.50 -0.59 8.20
N VAL A 168 -7.13 -1.75 8.24
CA VAL A 168 -6.95 -2.82 7.26
C VAL A 168 -8.24 -3.05 6.49
N VAL A 169 -8.16 -2.95 5.17
CA VAL A 169 -9.21 -3.43 4.27
C VAL A 169 -8.96 -4.91 3.98
N ASN A 170 -9.79 -5.78 4.57
CA ASN A 170 -9.62 -7.23 4.52
C ASN A 170 -9.91 -7.78 3.12
N ARG A 171 -8.83 -8.11 2.39
CA ARG A 171 -8.85 -8.84 1.11
C ARG A 171 -8.48 -10.33 1.27
N ASN A 172 -8.56 -10.86 2.49
CA ASN A 172 -8.11 -12.20 2.88
C ASN A 172 -6.59 -12.45 2.65
N LYS A 173 -5.77 -11.43 2.90
CA LYS A 173 -4.31 -11.51 2.74
C LYS A 173 -3.65 -12.08 4.00
N THR A 174 -3.00 -13.23 3.88
CA THR A 174 -2.61 -14.03 5.04
C THR A 174 -1.70 -13.31 6.00
N GLU A 175 -0.59 -12.74 5.52
CA GLU A 175 0.40 -12.12 6.38
C GLU A 175 -0.16 -10.85 7.03
N LEU A 176 -0.85 -10.02 6.25
CA LEU A 176 -1.52 -8.84 6.77
C LEU A 176 -2.56 -9.19 7.85
N MET A 177 -3.43 -10.16 7.59
CA MET A 177 -4.47 -10.54 8.53
C MET A 177 -3.92 -11.24 9.77
N CYS A 178 -2.82 -11.99 9.65
CA CYS A 178 -2.11 -12.57 10.80
C CYS A 178 -1.53 -11.48 11.71
N ASN A 179 -0.93 -10.44 11.15
CA ASN A 179 -0.46 -9.28 11.92
C ASN A 179 -1.65 -8.55 12.57
N ALA A 180 -2.70 -8.26 11.82
CA ALA A 180 -3.84 -7.48 12.30
C ALA A 180 -4.64 -8.19 13.41
N TYR A 181 -4.97 -9.48 13.22
CA TYR A 181 -5.71 -10.25 14.21
C TYR A 181 -4.85 -10.75 15.38
N GLY A 182 -3.56 -10.99 15.14
CA GLY A 182 -2.62 -11.51 16.12
C GLY A 182 -2.01 -10.45 17.05
N ALA A 183 -2.18 -9.16 16.71
CA ALA A 183 -1.80 -8.04 17.56
C ALA A 183 -2.71 -7.94 18.80
N ASP A 184 -2.09 -7.63 19.93
CA ASP A 184 -2.72 -7.50 21.25
C ASP A 184 -2.86 -6.04 21.73
N ASP A 185 -2.38 -5.08 20.94
CA ASP A 185 -2.39 -3.65 21.28
C ASP A 185 -3.74 -2.95 21.09
N GLY A 186 -4.72 -3.62 20.47
CA GLY A 186 -6.07 -3.09 20.27
C GLY A 186 -6.17 -1.93 19.27
N THR A 187 -5.12 -1.66 18.48
CA THR A 187 -5.07 -0.51 17.55
C THR A 187 -5.40 -0.86 16.10
N TRP A 188 -5.64 -2.13 15.81
CA TRP A 188 -5.96 -2.63 14.48
C TRP A 188 -7.46 -2.60 14.24
N VAL A 189 -7.88 -1.74 13.32
CA VAL A 189 -9.26 -1.62 12.83
C VAL A 189 -9.35 -2.41 11.53
N ILE A 190 -10.16 -3.47 11.50
CA ILE A 190 -10.31 -4.34 10.34
C ILE A 190 -11.70 -4.11 9.76
N ASN A 191 -11.77 -3.87 8.46
CA ASN A 191 -13.02 -3.69 7.72
C ASN A 191 -13.01 -4.56 6.46
N PRO A 192 -14.11 -5.19 6.03
CA PRO A 192 -14.17 -5.85 4.72
C PRO A 192 -13.95 -4.84 3.57
N MET A 193 -13.78 -5.33 2.34
CA MET A 193 -13.89 -4.43 1.18
C MET A 193 -15.29 -3.81 1.13
N PHE A 194 -15.37 -2.54 0.73
CA PHE A 194 -16.66 -1.81 0.68
C PHE A 194 -17.50 -2.15 -0.56
N ILE A 195 -16.84 -2.63 -1.62
CA ILE A 195 -17.45 -3.14 -2.85
C ILE A 195 -16.94 -4.57 -3.02
N ASP A 196 -17.83 -5.50 -3.33
CA ASP A 196 -17.54 -6.92 -3.53
C ASP A 196 -16.61 -7.54 -2.45
N PRO A 197 -17.02 -7.50 -1.16
CA PRO A 197 -16.24 -8.10 -0.09
C PRO A 197 -15.94 -9.57 -0.37
N LYS A 198 -14.68 -9.96 -0.13
CA LYS A 198 -14.32 -11.38 -0.18
C LYS A 198 -15.14 -12.16 0.84
N PRO A 199 -15.55 -13.40 0.52
CA PRO A 199 -16.23 -14.25 1.49
C PRO A 199 -15.41 -14.39 2.77
N ARG A 200 -16.11 -14.41 3.91
CA ARG A 200 -15.52 -14.76 5.19
C ARG A 200 -14.79 -16.09 5.06
N ARG A 201 -13.56 -16.16 5.55
CA ARG A 201 -12.84 -17.44 5.58
C ARG A 201 -13.49 -18.40 6.58
N SER A 202 -13.73 -19.64 6.13
CA SER A 202 -14.13 -20.75 7.00
C SER A 202 -12.95 -21.30 7.81
N GLU A 203 -11.78 -21.37 7.15
CA GLU A 203 -10.53 -21.82 7.76
C GLU A 203 -9.76 -20.64 8.39
N PRO A 204 -9.10 -20.85 9.53
CA PRO A 204 -8.21 -19.85 10.11
C PRO A 204 -7.11 -19.38 9.13
N TYR A 205 -6.61 -18.18 9.35
CA TYR A 205 -5.33 -17.74 8.81
C TYR A 205 -4.20 -18.59 9.40
N PRO A 206 -3.38 -19.27 8.57
CA PRO A 206 -2.35 -20.21 9.01
C PRO A 206 -1.11 -19.47 9.55
N CYS A 207 -1.28 -18.61 10.54
CA CYS A 207 -0.23 -17.75 11.06
C CYS A 207 0.95 -18.52 11.65
N ALA A 208 0.67 -19.69 12.24
CA ALA A 208 1.67 -20.50 12.90
C ALA A 208 2.53 -21.35 11.95
N SER A 209 2.15 -21.46 10.67
CA SER A 209 2.84 -22.29 9.68
C SER A 209 3.24 -21.53 8.41
N ALA A 210 2.41 -20.59 7.95
CA ALA A 210 2.57 -19.83 6.71
C ALA A 210 2.07 -18.38 6.86
N GLY A 211 2.29 -17.78 8.04
CA GLY A 211 1.86 -16.42 8.38
C GLY A 211 2.75 -15.31 7.84
N PHE A 212 3.93 -15.63 7.30
CA PHE A 212 4.89 -14.69 6.74
C PHE A 212 5.42 -15.22 5.41
N THR A 213 5.57 -14.35 4.41
CA THR A 213 6.17 -14.71 3.12
C THR A 213 7.67 -14.41 3.13
N ALA A 214 8.49 -15.46 3.13
CA ALA A 214 9.94 -15.31 3.05
C ALA A 214 10.40 -14.76 1.68
N ALA A 215 11.66 -14.33 1.60
CA ALA A 215 12.22 -13.71 0.40
C ALA A 215 12.20 -14.62 -0.85
N ASP A 216 12.19 -15.94 -0.66
CA ASP A 216 12.05 -16.93 -1.72
C ASP A 216 10.59 -17.26 -2.07
N GLY A 217 9.62 -16.55 -1.47
CA GLY A 217 8.19 -16.74 -1.64
C GLY A 217 7.58 -17.86 -0.79
N THR A 218 8.39 -18.54 0.03
CA THR A 218 7.87 -19.61 0.89
C THR A 218 7.09 -19.05 2.09
N GLY A 219 5.99 -19.72 2.46
CA GLY A 219 5.27 -19.41 3.68
C GLY A 219 5.97 -20.00 4.89
N VAL A 220 6.25 -19.17 5.90
CA VAL A 220 6.84 -19.58 7.18
C VAL A 220 6.02 -19.01 8.36
N PRO A 221 6.22 -19.50 9.60
CA PRO A 221 5.50 -18.99 10.76
C PRO A 221 5.74 -17.48 10.98
N LEU A 222 4.67 -16.73 11.24
CA LEU A 222 4.80 -15.34 11.67
C LEU A 222 5.28 -15.29 13.12
N ARG A 223 6.32 -14.50 13.38
CA ARG A 223 6.88 -14.31 14.73
C ARG A 223 6.63 -12.90 15.24
N ARG A 224 6.35 -12.79 16.53
CA ARG A 224 6.30 -11.53 17.27
C ARG A 224 7.71 -10.99 17.51
N PRO A 225 7.83 -9.71 17.93
CA PRO A 225 9.12 -9.13 18.30
C PRO A 225 9.86 -9.89 19.41
N ASP A 226 9.13 -10.56 20.32
CA ASP A 226 9.71 -11.41 21.38
C ASP A 226 10.13 -12.81 20.89
N GLY A 227 9.99 -13.10 19.59
CA GLY A 227 10.33 -14.37 18.96
C GLY A 227 9.25 -15.44 19.02
N THR A 228 8.16 -15.21 19.78
CA THR A 228 7.04 -16.17 19.88
C THR A 228 6.27 -16.25 18.56
N THR A 229 5.74 -17.43 18.25
CA THR A 229 4.91 -17.63 17.06
C THR A 229 3.51 -17.06 17.28
N VAL A 230 2.97 -16.39 16.26
CA VAL A 230 1.56 -15.96 16.23
C VAL A 230 0.69 -17.19 15.95
N PRO A 231 -0.26 -17.55 16.84
CA PRO A 231 -1.15 -18.67 16.59
C PRO A 231 -2.12 -18.33 15.45
N ASP A 232 -2.68 -19.36 14.82
CA ASP A 232 -3.64 -19.21 13.74
C ASP A 232 -4.83 -18.32 14.14
N GLN A 233 -5.23 -17.43 13.25
CA GLN A 233 -6.21 -16.38 13.54
C GLN A 233 -7.53 -16.64 12.82
N GLN A 234 -8.64 -16.45 13.52
CA GLN A 234 -9.98 -16.56 12.93
C GLN A 234 -10.35 -15.27 12.21
N ASP A 235 -11.08 -15.41 11.10
CA ASP A 235 -11.70 -14.26 10.45
C ASP A 235 -12.93 -13.79 11.24
N ARG A 236 -12.77 -12.66 11.94
CA ARG A 236 -13.69 -12.16 12.97
C ARG A 236 -14.50 -10.93 12.54
N VAL A 237 -14.18 -10.31 11.41
CA VAL A 237 -14.78 -9.03 10.99
C VAL A 237 -16.22 -9.15 10.51
N PHE A 238 -16.66 -10.33 10.06
CA PHE A 238 -18.02 -10.57 9.52
C PHE A 238 -19.01 -11.08 10.59
N ARG A 239 -18.90 -10.59 11.82
CA ARG A 239 -19.76 -11.00 12.94
C ARG A 239 -20.92 -10.05 13.14
#